data_AF-B4IKZ4-F1
#
_entry.id   AF-B4IKZ4-F1
#
_cell.length_a   1.000
_cell.length_b   1.000
_cell.length_c   1.000
_cell.angle_alpha   90.00
_cell.angle_beta   90.00
_cell.angle_gamma   90.00
#
_symmetry.space_group_name_H-M   'P 1'
#
loop_
_entity.id
_entity.type
_entity.pdbx_description
1 polymer ?
#
loop_
_entity_poly.entity_id
_entity_poly.type
_entity_poly.pdbx_seq_one_letter_code
_entity_poly.pdbx_strand_id
1 'polypeptide(L)'
;MAPVQGSYDYDLIVIGGGSAGLACAKEAVLNGARVACLDYVKPTPTLGTKWGVGGTCVNVGCIPKKLMHQASLLGEAVHEAAAYGWNVDDKIKPDWHKLVQSVQNHIKSVNWVTRVDLRDKKVEYINGLGSFVDSHTLLAKLKSGERTITAQTFVIAVGGRPRYPDIPGAVEYGITSDDLFSLDREPGKTLVVGAGYTYFRPEPLPDRVFRGRFMVLNDKWSMELANQNSMRFQHKARDYRERINLTLRDPICGEDYEGSEIWSWMGA
;
A
#
# COMPACT_ATOMS: atom_id res chain seq x y z
N MET A 1 -9.84 35.05 14.30
CA MET A 1 -8.81 36.09 14.09
C MET A 1 -8.68 36.29 12.59
N ALA A 2 -8.76 37.52 12.08
CA ALA A 2 -8.55 37.81 10.66
C ALA A 2 -7.09 37.49 10.27
N PRO A 3 -6.81 37.00 9.06
CA PRO A 3 -5.45 36.63 8.67
C PRO A 3 -4.57 37.86 8.55
N VAL A 4 -3.37 37.77 9.11
CA VAL A 4 -2.31 38.77 8.99
C VAL A 4 -1.89 38.83 7.52
N GLN A 5 -2.09 39.98 6.90
CA GLN A 5 -1.79 40.23 5.49
C GLN A 5 -0.28 40.52 5.35
N GLY A 6 0.50 39.64 4.70
CA GLY A 6 1.65 40.10 3.90
C GLY A 6 3.07 39.50 4.05
N SER A 7 3.37 38.45 4.83
CA SER A 7 4.77 37.97 4.96
C SER A 7 5.13 36.65 4.27
N TYR A 8 4.16 35.85 3.82
CA TYR A 8 4.42 34.49 3.33
C TYR A 8 3.82 34.22 1.94
N ASP A 9 4.49 33.36 1.16
CA ASP A 9 4.07 32.98 -0.20
C ASP A 9 2.69 32.32 -0.18
N TYR A 10 2.42 31.48 0.83
CA TYR A 10 1.17 30.76 1.01
C TYR A 10 0.61 30.94 2.43
N ASP A 11 -0.70 30.81 2.55
CA ASP A 11 -1.34 30.77 3.87
C ASP A 11 -1.22 29.36 4.47
N LEU A 12 -1.23 28.33 3.61
CA LEU A 12 -1.03 26.93 3.98
C LEU A 12 -0.14 26.20 2.96
N ILE A 13 0.86 25.49 3.46
CA ILE A 13 1.55 24.46 2.68
C ILE A 13 1.19 23.08 3.24
N VAL A 14 0.70 22.20 2.38
CA VAL A 14 0.45 20.80 2.68
C VAL A 14 1.59 19.94 2.14
N ILE A 15 2.21 19.13 2.99
CA ILE A 15 3.33 18.26 2.66
C ILE A 15 2.83 16.82 2.56
N GLY A 16 2.51 16.36 1.35
CA GLY A 16 2.02 15.03 1.01
C GLY A 16 0.70 15.06 0.25
N GLY A 17 0.70 14.65 -1.03
CA GLY A 17 -0.47 14.64 -1.91
C GLY A 17 -1.30 13.35 -1.83
N GLY A 18 -1.43 12.80 -0.62
CA GLY A 18 -2.26 11.62 -0.34
C GLY A 18 -3.67 11.98 0.10
N SER A 19 -4.42 11.00 0.61
CA SER A 19 -5.83 11.17 1.00
C SER A 19 -6.05 12.33 1.98
N ALA A 20 -5.24 12.44 3.03
CA ALA A 20 -5.36 13.51 4.02
C ALA A 20 -4.96 14.88 3.44
N GLY A 21 -3.81 14.94 2.76
CA GLY A 21 -3.29 16.21 2.26
C GLY A 21 -4.13 16.81 1.14
N LEU A 22 -4.62 15.99 0.20
CA LEU A 22 -5.52 16.46 -0.86
C LEU A 22 -6.87 16.94 -0.32
N ALA A 23 -7.42 16.27 0.69
CA ALA A 23 -8.66 16.72 1.33
C ALA A 23 -8.44 18.07 2.04
N CYS A 24 -7.39 18.18 2.85
CA CYS A 24 -7.04 19.40 3.55
C CYS A 24 -6.78 20.57 2.59
N ALA A 25 -5.97 20.38 1.55
CA ALA A 25 -5.63 21.44 0.61
C ALA A 25 -6.86 21.97 -0.13
N LYS A 26 -7.75 21.08 -0.58
CA LYS A 26 -8.97 21.45 -1.30
C LYS A 26 -9.94 22.22 -0.41
N GLU A 27 -10.14 21.76 0.83
CA GLU A 27 -11.01 22.43 1.78
C GLU A 27 -10.44 23.79 2.20
N ALA A 28 -9.12 23.89 2.38
CA ALA A 28 -8.48 25.16 2.72
C ALA A 28 -8.67 26.22 1.61
N VAL A 29 -8.57 25.85 0.32
CA VAL A 29 -8.86 26.80 -0.77
C VAL A 29 -10.34 27.17 -0.83
N LEU A 30 -11.25 26.23 -0.57
CA LEU A 30 -12.68 26.54 -0.48
C LEU A 30 -12.99 27.57 0.62
N ASN A 31 -12.20 27.58 1.69
CA ASN A 31 -12.28 28.57 2.78
C ASN A 31 -11.44 29.83 2.53
N GLY A 32 -10.90 30.02 1.32
CA GLY A 32 -10.24 31.26 0.88
C GLY A 32 -8.72 31.32 1.11
N ALA A 33 -8.08 30.24 1.56
CA ALA A 33 -6.63 30.21 1.75
C ALA A 33 -5.89 30.07 0.41
N ARG A 34 -4.71 30.70 0.30
CA ARG A 34 -3.72 30.41 -0.76
C ARG A 34 -2.92 29.19 -0.35
N VAL A 35 -3.05 28.11 -1.12
CA VAL A 35 -2.52 26.79 -0.73
C VAL A 35 -1.58 26.23 -1.79
N ALA A 36 -0.42 25.74 -1.35
CA ALA A 36 0.38 24.80 -2.12
C ALA A 36 0.33 23.40 -1.50
N CYS A 37 0.28 22.39 -2.36
CA CYS A 37 0.32 20.98 -1.97
C CYS A 37 1.51 20.31 -2.65
N LEU A 38 2.48 19.87 -1.84
CA LEU A 38 3.65 19.15 -2.30
C LEU A 38 3.37 17.65 -2.29
N ASP A 39 3.75 16.97 -3.36
CA ASP A 39 3.75 15.52 -3.41
C ASP A 39 4.99 15.01 -4.11
N TYR A 40 5.56 13.93 -3.58
CA TYR A 40 6.69 13.25 -4.20
C TYR A 40 6.70 11.78 -3.86
N VAL A 41 6.69 10.95 -4.90
CA VAL A 41 6.77 9.50 -4.77
C VAL A 41 8.22 9.07 -4.95
N LYS A 42 8.90 8.74 -3.84
CA LYS A 42 10.21 8.08 -3.89
C LYS A 42 10.06 6.70 -4.54
N PRO A 43 10.80 6.36 -5.62
CA PRO A 43 10.72 5.05 -6.24
C PRO A 43 11.02 3.91 -5.26
N THR A 44 10.47 2.71 -5.50
CA THR A 44 10.84 1.50 -4.74
C THR A 44 12.31 1.16 -4.97
N PRO A 45 13.02 0.59 -3.97
CA PRO A 45 14.48 0.48 -4.02
C PRO A 45 14.99 -0.43 -5.15
N THR A 46 14.25 -1.49 -5.47
CA THR A 46 14.74 -2.57 -6.35
C THR A 46 14.19 -2.46 -7.75
N LEU A 47 12.86 -2.34 -7.87
CA LEU A 47 12.18 -2.27 -9.16
C LEU A 47 12.00 -0.83 -9.66
N GLY A 48 12.30 0.19 -8.83
CA GLY A 48 12.14 1.58 -9.22
C GLY A 48 10.69 1.99 -9.47
N THR A 49 9.73 1.24 -8.92
CA THR A 49 8.30 1.46 -9.11
C THR A 49 7.91 2.82 -8.55
N LYS A 50 7.18 3.59 -9.34
CA LYS A 50 6.69 4.94 -8.99
C LYS A 50 5.32 5.17 -9.64
N TRP A 51 4.54 6.08 -9.08
CA TRP A 51 3.18 6.38 -9.51
C TRP A 51 2.86 7.87 -9.46
N GLY A 52 1.62 8.23 -9.79
CA GLY A 52 1.14 9.61 -9.86
C GLY A 52 0.57 10.16 -8.54
N VAL A 53 -0.03 11.36 -8.61
CA VAL A 53 -0.67 12.04 -7.47
C VAL A 53 -1.85 11.24 -6.92
N GLY A 54 -2.18 11.40 -5.63
CA GLY A 54 -3.31 10.69 -4.98
C GLY A 54 -2.88 9.80 -3.81
N GLY A 55 -1.56 9.65 -3.61
CA GLY A 55 -0.96 8.88 -2.52
C GLY A 55 -1.24 7.38 -2.58
N THR A 56 -1.02 6.71 -1.45
CA THR A 56 -1.03 5.24 -1.32
C THR A 56 -2.38 4.63 -1.69
N CYS A 57 -3.49 5.17 -1.18
CA CYS A 57 -4.82 4.59 -1.33
C CYS A 57 -5.22 4.40 -2.80
N VAL A 58 -4.96 5.42 -3.63
CA VAL A 58 -5.28 5.42 -5.07
C VAL A 58 -4.34 4.52 -5.85
N ASN A 59 -3.03 4.59 -5.58
CA ASN A 59 -2.03 4.02 -6.48
C ASN A 59 -1.56 2.61 -6.11
N VAL A 60 -1.36 2.33 -4.82
CA VAL A 60 -0.72 1.09 -4.33
C VAL A 60 -1.38 0.55 -3.05
N GLY A 61 -2.67 0.83 -2.89
CA GLY A 61 -3.41 0.53 -1.66
C GLY A 61 -4.83 0.09 -1.96
N CYS A 62 -5.80 0.75 -1.33
CA CYS A 62 -7.20 0.33 -1.31
C CYS A 62 -7.80 0.09 -2.70
N ILE A 63 -7.54 0.98 -3.68
CA ILE A 63 -8.13 0.89 -5.02
C ILE A 63 -7.62 -0.35 -5.79
N PRO A 64 -6.32 -0.50 -6.08
CA PRO A 64 -5.84 -1.68 -6.78
C PRO A 64 -6.09 -2.97 -6.00
N LYS A 65 -5.96 -2.95 -4.66
CA LYS A 65 -6.31 -4.08 -3.80
C LYS A 65 -7.76 -4.54 -4.00
N LYS A 66 -8.70 -3.60 -4.06
CA LYS A 66 -10.12 -3.93 -4.22
C LYS A 66 -10.42 -4.41 -5.64
N LEU A 67 -9.78 -3.86 -6.66
CA LEU A 67 -9.96 -4.29 -8.05
C LEU A 67 -9.41 -5.70 -8.29
N MET A 68 -8.21 -6.02 -7.77
CA MET A 68 -7.65 -7.37 -7.84
C MET A 68 -8.47 -8.37 -7.01
N HIS A 69 -8.96 -7.96 -5.85
CA HIS A 69 -9.90 -8.78 -5.07
C HIS A 69 -11.20 -9.05 -5.84
N GLN A 70 -11.77 -8.05 -6.52
CA GLN A 70 -12.94 -8.24 -7.36
C GLN A 70 -12.67 -9.21 -8.52
N ALA A 71 -11.48 -9.16 -9.12
CA ALA A 71 -11.10 -10.13 -10.15
C ALA A 71 -11.10 -11.58 -9.63
N SER A 72 -10.69 -11.79 -8.38
CA SER A 72 -10.80 -13.10 -7.70
C SER A 72 -12.26 -13.54 -7.53
N LEU A 73 -13.11 -12.65 -6.98
CA LEU A 73 -14.53 -12.93 -6.78
C LEU A 73 -15.27 -13.22 -8.09
N LEU A 74 -14.87 -12.59 -9.19
CA LEU A 74 -15.42 -12.89 -10.51
C LEU A 74 -15.06 -14.30 -10.99
N GLY A 75 -13.89 -14.82 -10.61
CA GLY A 75 -13.53 -16.21 -10.88
C GLY A 75 -14.46 -17.18 -10.15
N GLU A 76 -14.67 -16.97 -8.85
CA GLU A 76 -15.62 -17.75 -8.04
C GLU A 76 -17.05 -17.69 -8.62
N ALA A 77 -17.52 -16.48 -8.96
CA ALA A 77 -18.85 -16.28 -9.54
C ALA A 77 -19.05 -17.03 -10.87
N VAL A 78 -18.01 -17.20 -11.69
CA VAL A 78 -18.11 -18.00 -12.93
C VAL A 78 -18.34 -19.47 -12.59
N HIS A 79 -17.62 -20.03 -11.60
CA HIS A 79 -17.85 -21.42 -11.17
C HIS A 79 -19.24 -21.60 -10.55
N GLU A 80 -19.69 -20.64 -9.72
CA GLU A 80 -21.02 -20.68 -9.11
C GLU A 80 -22.16 -20.57 -10.13
N ALA A 81 -21.97 -19.83 -11.22
CA ALA A 81 -22.99 -19.65 -12.27
C ALA A 81 -23.47 -20.99 -12.86
N ALA A 82 -22.59 -22.01 -12.93
CA ALA A 82 -22.96 -23.35 -13.40
C ALA A 82 -24.08 -23.97 -12.56
N ALA A 83 -24.08 -23.76 -11.23
CA ALA A 83 -25.12 -24.26 -10.33
C ALA A 83 -26.48 -23.60 -10.57
N TYR A 84 -26.50 -22.42 -11.19
CA TYR A 84 -27.70 -21.65 -11.52
C TYR A 84 -28.15 -21.83 -12.98
N GLY A 85 -27.62 -22.84 -13.68
CA GLY A 85 -28.05 -23.21 -15.02
C GLY A 85 -27.33 -22.49 -16.16
N TRP A 86 -26.22 -21.80 -15.87
CA TRP A 86 -25.37 -21.24 -16.93
C TRP A 86 -24.42 -22.30 -17.49
N ASN A 87 -24.41 -22.45 -18.82
CA ASN A 87 -23.50 -23.35 -19.53
C ASN A 87 -22.12 -22.69 -19.73
N VAL A 88 -21.38 -22.51 -18.64
CA VAL A 88 -20.01 -21.96 -18.64
C VAL A 88 -18.96 -23.08 -18.56
N ASP A 89 -17.79 -22.86 -19.16
CA ASP A 89 -16.64 -23.78 -19.00
C ASP A 89 -16.00 -23.55 -17.63
N ASP A 90 -15.64 -24.65 -16.97
CA ASP A 90 -14.98 -24.67 -15.66
C ASP A 90 -13.48 -24.30 -15.77
N LYS A 91 -12.88 -24.47 -16.96
CA LYS A 91 -11.45 -24.17 -17.18
C LYS A 91 -11.23 -22.71 -17.54
N ILE A 92 -11.29 -21.85 -16.54
CA ILE A 92 -10.93 -20.42 -16.67
C ILE A 92 -9.53 -20.14 -16.11
N LYS A 93 -8.79 -19.23 -16.77
CA LYS A 93 -7.52 -18.71 -16.26
C LYS A 93 -7.48 -17.19 -16.42
N PRO A 94 -7.16 -16.43 -15.35
CA PRO A 94 -6.96 -14.98 -15.48
C PRO A 94 -5.67 -14.68 -16.25
N ASP A 95 -5.71 -13.63 -17.07
CA ASP A 95 -4.55 -13.05 -17.72
C ASP A 95 -4.02 -11.91 -16.84
N TRP A 96 -2.86 -12.12 -16.22
CA TRP A 96 -2.26 -11.18 -15.27
C TRP A 96 -1.95 -9.83 -15.91
N HIS A 97 -1.38 -9.82 -17.11
CA HIS A 97 -1.01 -8.58 -17.79
C HIS A 97 -2.26 -7.76 -18.12
N LYS A 98 -3.34 -8.40 -18.59
CA LYS A 98 -4.62 -7.70 -18.79
C LYS A 98 -5.19 -7.15 -17.49
N LEU A 99 -5.18 -7.93 -16.40
CA LEU A 99 -5.65 -7.48 -15.09
C LEU A 99 -4.87 -6.25 -14.62
N VAL A 100 -3.54 -6.33 -14.59
CA VAL A 100 -2.66 -5.22 -14.20
C VAL A 100 -2.89 -4.02 -15.10
N GLN A 101 -2.95 -4.20 -16.42
CA GLN A 101 -3.19 -3.11 -17.37
C GLN A 101 -4.54 -2.41 -17.10
N SER A 102 -5.62 -3.16 -16.88
CA SER A 102 -6.93 -2.60 -16.55
C SER A 102 -6.92 -1.82 -15.24
N VAL A 103 -6.27 -2.35 -14.20
CA VAL A 103 -6.11 -1.68 -12.90
C VAL A 103 -5.31 -0.38 -13.06
N GLN A 104 -4.18 -0.44 -13.78
CA GLN A 104 -3.32 0.72 -14.02
C GLN A 104 -4.01 1.79 -14.87
N ASN A 105 -4.83 1.41 -15.85
CA ASN A 105 -5.63 2.35 -16.63
C ASN A 105 -6.64 3.10 -15.75
N HIS A 106 -7.31 2.40 -14.83
CA HIS A 106 -8.21 3.02 -13.86
C HIS A 106 -7.45 4.02 -12.96
N ILE A 107 -6.31 3.60 -12.40
CA ILE A 107 -5.48 4.46 -11.53
C ILE A 107 -5.03 5.72 -12.27
N LYS A 108 -4.50 5.59 -13.50
CA LYS A 108 -4.05 6.72 -14.31
C LYS A 108 -5.18 7.71 -14.60
N SER A 109 -6.39 7.20 -14.86
CA SER A 109 -7.59 8.03 -15.00
C SER A 109 -7.87 8.83 -13.73
N VAL A 110 -7.84 8.18 -12.56
CA VAL A 110 -8.04 8.85 -11.26
C VAL A 110 -6.93 9.87 -10.97
N ASN A 111 -5.67 9.57 -11.30
CA ASN A 111 -4.56 10.53 -11.13
C ASN A 111 -4.80 11.78 -12.00
N TRP A 112 -5.25 11.60 -13.24
CA TRP A 112 -5.54 12.70 -14.16
C TRP A 112 -6.70 13.56 -13.63
N VAL A 113 -7.82 12.94 -13.26
CA VAL A 113 -8.97 13.64 -12.65
C VAL A 113 -8.55 14.40 -11.39
N THR A 114 -7.72 13.79 -10.55
CA THR A 114 -7.20 14.44 -9.33
C THR A 114 -6.37 15.67 -9.66
N ARG A 115 -5.51 15.60 -10.68
CA ARG A 115 -4.71 16.75 -11.12
C ARG A 115 -5.57 17.87 -11.70
N VAL A 116 -6.62 17.54 -12.44
CA VAL A 116 -7.61 18.49 -12.95
C VAL A 116 -8.36 19.15 -11.79
N ASP A 117 -8.87 18.36 -10.85
CA ASP A 117 -9.60 18.85 -9.66
C ASP A 117 -8.75 19.83 -8.82
N LEU A 118 -7.46 19.55 -8.63
CA LEU A 118 -6.54 20.45 -7.92
C LEU A 118 -6.38 21.79 -8.66
N ARG A 119 -6.15 21.75 -9.97
CA ARG A 119 -5.99 22.95 -10.80
C ARG A 119 -7.27 23.79 -10.80
N ASP A 120 -8.42 23.15 -10.98
CA ASP A 120 -9.71 23.82 -11.06
C ASP A 120 -10.09 24.47 -9.72
N LYS A 121 -9.70 23.84 -8.60
CA LYS A 121 -9.80 24.39 -7.24
C LYS A 121 -8.66 25.35 -6.87
N LYS A 122 -7.78 25.73 -7.80
CA LYS A 122 -6.66 26.67 -7.57
C LYS A 122 -5.71 26.24 -6.45
N VAL A 123 -5.59 24.93 -6.18
CA VAL A 123 -4.51 24.40 -5.33
C VAL A 123 -3.25 24.33 -6.17
N GLU A 124 -2.17 25.00 -5.76
CA GLU A 124 -0.90 24.88 -6.46
C GLU A 124 -0.28 23.51 -6.16
N TYR A 125 -0.27 22.64 -7.16
CA TYR A 125 0.35 21.32 -7.05
C TYR A 125 1.84 21.39 -7.41
N ILE A 126 2.70 21.09 -6.43
CA ILE A 126 4.15 21.08 -6.59
C ILE A 126 4.64 19.63 -6.51
N ASN A 127 5.07 19.07 -7.65
CA ASN A 127 5.69 17.74 -7.67
C ASN A 127 7.17 17.84 -7.25
N GLY A 128 7.42 17.81 -5.94
CA GLY A 128 8.73 18.00 -5.35
C GLY A 128 8.80 17.49 -3.92
N LEU A 129 10.00 17.08 -3.50
CA LEU A 129 10.25 16.60 -2.15
C LEU A 129 10.46 17.79 -1.21
N GLY A 130 9.58 17.95 -0.22
CA GLY A 130 9.67 19.03 0.76
C GLY A 130 10.53 18.66 1.97
N SER A 131 11.38 19.59 2.42
CA SER A 131 12.11 19.51 3.70
C SER A 131 12.11 20.87 4.39
N PHE A 132 11.89 20.89 5.71
CA PHE A 132 11.91 22.12 6.50
C PHE A 132 13.31 22.72 6.55
N VAL A 133 13.39 24.03 6.30
CA VAL A 133 14.58 24.84 6.59
C VAL A 133 14.44 25.44 7.99
N ASP A 134 13.24 25.93 8.31
CA ASP A 134 12.83 26.44 9.62
C ASP A 134 11.32 26.23 9.81
N SER A 135 10.70 26.88 10.81
CA SER A 135 9.27 26.72 11.11
C SER A 135 8.30 27.33 10.08
N HIS A 136 8.78 28.26 9.24
CA HIS A 136 7.99 28.99 8.24
C HIS A 136 8.49 28.82 6.79
N THR A 137 9.61 28.12 6.60
CA THR A 137 10.29 27.97 5.31
C THR A 137 10.46 26.49 4.94
N LEU A 138 10.08 26.14 3.72
CA LEU A 138 10.20 24.80 3.15
C LEU A 138 11.03 24.83 1.87
N LEU A 139 12.02 23.96 1.78
CA LEU A 139 12.75 23.69 0.55
C LEU A 139 12.02 22.59 -0.23
N ALA A 140 11.56 22.91 -1.44
CA ALA A 140 10.96 21.97 -2.37
C ALA A 140 11.99 21.56 -3.42
N LYS A 141 12.44 20.29 -3.39
CA LYS A 141 13.33 19.73 -4.40
C LYS A 141 12.52 19.14 -5.55
N LEU A 142 12.51 19.84 -6.68
CA LEU A 142 11.85 19.42 -7.92
C LEU A 142 12.85 18.73 -8.85
N LYS A 143 12.34 18.14 -9.94
CA LYS A 143 13.20 17.65 -11.03
C LYS A 143 13.95 18.76 -11.76
N SER A 144 13.37 19.96 -11.82
CA SER A 144 13.93 21.12 -12.53
C SER A 144 14.86 21.98 -11.69
N GLY A 145 15.11 21.62 -10.43
CA GLY A 145 15.89 22.41 -9.48
C GLY A 145 15.21 22.48 -8.11
N GLU A 146 15.63 23.44 -7.31
CA GLU A 146 15.13 23.65 -5.96
C GLU A 146 14.37 24.97 -5.87
N ARG A 147 13.30 24.98 -5.07
CA ARG A 147 12.48 26.16 -4.82
C ARG A 147 12.25 26.29 -3.32
N THR A 148 12.64 27.42 -2.76
CA THR A 148 12.31 27.77 -1.38
C THR A 148 10.97 28.48 -1.38
N ILE A 149 10.06 28.05 -0.51
CA ILE A 149 8.71 28.61 -0.35
C ILE A 149 8.40 28.78 1.13
N THR A 150 7.58 29.78 1.44
CA THR A 150 7.22 30.13 2.82
C THR A 150 5.73 30.01 3.05
N ALA A 151 5.33 29.66 4.28
CA ALA A 151 3.92 29.63 4.66
C ALA A 151 3.66 30.01 6.11
N GLN A 152 2.47 30.58 6.32
CA GLN A 152 1.97 30.87 7.67
C GLN A 152 1.76 29.58 8.48
N THR A 153 1.23 28.53 7.86
CA THR A 153 0.94 27.24 8.50
C THR A 153 1.34 26.07 7.60
N PHE A 154 1.79 24.97 8.23
CA PHE A 154 2.09 23.72 7.54
C PHE A 154 1.18 22.59 8.01
N VAL A 155 0.80 21.72 7.09
CA VAL A 155 0.16 20.43 7.39
C VAL A 155 1.03 19.30 6.87
N ILE A 156 1.49 18.43 7.76
CA ILE A 156 2.31 17.27 7.42
C ILE A 156 1.39 16.07 7.18
N ALA A 157 1.34 15.60 5.93
CA ALA A 157 0.48 14.52 5.46
C ALA A 157 1.25 13.50 4.59
N VAL A 158 2.54 13.28 4.89
CA VAL A 158 3.48 12.50 4.06
C VAL A 158 3.20 10.99 4.02
N GLY A 159 2.37 10.48 4.94
CA GLY A 159 2.05 9.06 5.02
C GLY A 159 3.25 8.19 5.42
N GLY A 160 3.24 6.94 5.00
CA GLY A 160 4.29 5.95 5.26
C GLY A 160 4.58 5.09 4.04
N ARG A 161 5.60 4.24 4.16
CA ARG A 161 6.03 3.30 3.12
C ARG A 161 6.20 1.90 3.71
N PRO A 162 6.13 0.83 2.89
CA PRO A 162 6.41 -0.52 3.34
C PRO A 162 7.79 -0.61 4.01
N ARG A 163 7.87 -1.43 5.06
CA ARG A 163 9.14 -1.72 5.74
C ARG A 163 9.78 -2.94 5.11
N TYR A 164 11.10 -2.90 4.99
CA TYR A 164 11.89 -4.08 4.69
C TYR A 164 12.49 -4.59 6.00
N PRO A 165 12.45 -5.91 6.24
CA PRO A 165 13.15 -6.53 7.36
C PRO A 165 14.67 -6.43 7.16
N ASP A 166 15.42 -6.34 8.26
CA ASP A 166 16.89 -6.16 8.25
C ASP A 166 17.61 -7.52 8.13
N ILE A 167 17.62 -8.04 6.90
CA ILE A 167 18.09 -9.38 6.58
C ILE A 167 18.67 -9.40 5.15
N PRO A 168 19.72 -10.21 4.90
CA PRO A 168 20.33 -10.30 3.57
C PRO A 168 19.30 -10.64 2.48
N GLY A 169 19.34 -9.89 1.38
CA GLY A 169 18.49 -10.13 0.21
C GLY A 169 17.05 -9.62 0.29
N ALA A 170 16.58 -9.11 1.45
CA ALA A 170 15.19 -8.65 1.57
C ALA A 170 14.86 -7.46 0.66
N VAL A 171 15.77 -6.49 0.54
CA VAL A 171 15.59 -5.39 -0.41
C VAL A 171 15.83 -5.89 -1.83
N GLU A 172 16.94 -6.58 -2.08
CA GLU A 172 17.39 -6.98 -3.43
C GLU A 172 16.42 -7.91 -4.16
N TYR A 173 15.78 -8.84 -3.46
CA TYR A 173 14.91 -9.86 -4.06
C TYR A 173 13.44 -9.72 -3.66
N GLY A 174 13.17 -9.02 -2.56
CA GLY A 174 11.82 -8.81 -2.06
C GLY A 174 11.10 -7.68 -2.80
N ILE A 175 9.79 -7.87 -2.97
CA ILE A 175 8.88 -6.83 -3.42
C ILE A 175 7.88 -6.50 -2.32
N THR A 176 7.26 -5.33 -2.41
CA THR A 176 6.22 -4.91 -1.45
C THR A 176 4.89 -4.68 -2.16
N SER A 177 3.85 -4.29 -1.41
CA SER A 177 2.57 -3.85 -1.99
C SER A 177 2.76 -2.72 -3.01
N ASP A 178 3.81 -1.91 -2.86
CA ASP A 178 4.11 -0.80 -3.77
C ASP A 178 4.48 -1.28 -5.18
N ASP A 179 5.00 -2.50 -5.31
CA ASP A 179 5.41 -3.09 -6.58
C ASP A 179 4.34 -4.03 -7.15
N LEU A 180 3.64 -4.75 -6.28
CA LEU A 180 2.72 -5.85 -6.65
C LEU A 180 1.64 -5.42 -7.65
N PHE A 181 1.03 -4.26 -7.43
CA PHE A 181 -0.13 -3.80 -8.21
C PHE A 181 0.21 -3.36 -9.65
N SER A 182 1.50 -3.27 -9.96
CA SER A 182 2.02 -2.96 -11.29
C SER A 182 3.12 -3.94 -11.72
N LEU A 183 3.16 -5.14 -11.13
CA LEU A 183 4.20 -6.11 -11.43
C LEU A 183 4.07 -6.59 -12.88
N ASP A 184 5.15 -6.45 -13.64
CA ASP A 184 5.18 -6.73 -15.09
C ASP A 184 5.01 -8.22 -15.42
N ARG A 185 5.49 -9.08 -14.51
CA ARG A 185 5.40 -10.55 -14.62
C ARG A 185 4.36 -11.11 -13.67
N GLU A 186 3.83 -12.28 -14.02
CA GLU A 186 3.00 -13.08 -13.09
C GLU A 186 3.80 -13.34 -11.80
N PRO A 187 3.20 -13.12 -10.61
CA PRO A 187 3.88 -13.40 -9.34
C PRO A 187 4.26 -14.87 -9.18
N GLY A 188 3.55 -15.77 -9.87
CA GLY A 188 3.76 -17.20 -9.78
C GLY A 188 3.69 -17.70 -8.35
N LYS A 189 4.62 -18.58 -7.99
CA LYS A 189 4.74 -19.12 -6.64
C LYS A 189 5.25 -18.04 -5.69
N THR A 190 4.30 -17.41 -5.00
CA THR A 190 4.54 -16.28 -4.11
C THR A 190 4.38 -16.71 -2.66
N LEU A 191 5.28 -16.26 -1.81
CA LEU A 191 5.10 -16.36 -0.37
C LEU A 191 5.02 -14.94 0.21
N VAL A 192 4.20 -14.79 1.25
CA VAL A 192 3.76 -13.51 1.77
C VAL A 192 4.19 -13.42 3.23
N VAL A 193 5.04 -12.44 3.53
CA VAL A 193 5.59 -12.24 4.87
C VAL A 193 4.80 -11.15 5.57
N GLY A 194 3.98 -11.56 6.54
CA GLY A 194 3.14 -10.69 7.34
C GLY A 194 1.70 -11.19 7.47
N ALA A 195 1.09 -10.95 8.63
CA ALA A 195 -0.28 -11.39 8.95
C ALA A 195 -1.27 -10.23 9.13
N GLY A 196 -0.86 -9.01 8.79
CA GLY A 196 -1.72 -7.82 8.84
C GLY A 196 -2.79 -7.77 7.73
N TYR A 197 -3.75 -6.85 7.87
CA TYR A 197 -4.89 -6.76 6.95
C TYR A 197 -4.49 -6.42 5.49
N THR A 198 -3.31 -5.83 5.32
CA THR A 198 -2.68 -5.58 4.02
C THR A 198 -2.50 -6.87 3.22
N TYR A 199 -2.29 -7.99 3.92
CA TYR A 199 -2.04 -9.31 3.36
C TYR A 199 -3.30 -10.20 3.41
N PHE A 200 -4.09 -10.09 4.49
CA PHE A 200 -5.27 -10.93 4.73
C PHE A 200 -6.50 -10.09 5.03
N ARG A 201 -7.61 -10.32 4.31
CA ARG A 201 -8.92 -9.85 4.80
C ARG A 201 -9.59 -11.01 5.53
N PRO A 202 -9.82 -10.93 6.85
CA PRO A 202 -10.62 -11.93 7.53
C PRO A 202 -12.06 -11.86 7.00
N GLU A 203 -12.57 -12.96 6.46
CA GLU A 203 -14.00 -13.17 6.35
C GLU A 203 -14.54 -13.69 7.68
N PRO A 204 -15.69 -13.21 8.15
CA PRO A 204 -16.32 -13.75 9.35
C PRO A 204 -16.87 -15.14 9.04
N LEU A 205 -16.10 -16.19 9.32
CA LEU A 205 -16.62 -17.56 9.37
C LEU A 205 -17.40 -17.75 10.71
N PRO A 206 -18.48 -18.56 10.72
CA PRO A 206 -19.34 -18.75 11.89
C PRO A 206 -18.61 -19.24 13.14
N ASP A 207 -17.48 -19.92 12.96
CA ASP A 207 -16.82 -20.66 14.03
C ASP A 207 -15.61 -19.95 14.65
N ARG A 208 -15.33 -18.69 14.26
CA ARG A 208 -14.16 -17.91 14.73
C ARG A 208 -12.81 -18.63 14.55
N VAL A 209 -12.77 -19.66 13.71
CA VAL A 209 -11.54 -20.31 13.24
C VAL A 209 -11.12 -19.60 11.96
N PHE A 210 -10.05 -18.80 12.04
CA PHE A 210 -9.42 -18.27 10.85
C PHE A 210 -8.66 -19.40 10.13
N ARG A 211 -9.20 -19.86 9.00
CA ARG A 211 -8.44 -20.73 8.07
C ARG A 211 -7.71 -19.85 7.06
N GLY A 212 -6.58 -19.28 7.45
CA GLY A 212 -5.60 -18.82 6.47
C GLY A 212 -4.92 -20.04 5.84
N ARG A 213 -5.11 -20.29 4.54
CA ARG A 213 -4.20 -21.19 3.81
C ARG A 213 -2.89 -20.44 3.60
N PHE A 214 -1.89 -20.74 4.41
CA PHE A 214 -0.50 -20.40 4.10
C PHE A 214 -0.02 -21.41 3.05
N MET A 215 0.15 -20.97 1.80
CA MET A 215 0.68 -21.82 0.74
C MET A 215 2.21 -21.74 0.76
N VAL A 216 2.82 -22.63 1.55
CA VAL A 216 4.26 -22.93 1.46
C VAL A 216 4.40 -24.10 0.51
N LEU A 217 5.17 -23.96 -0.55
CA LEU A 217 5.60 -25.10 -1.35
C LEU A 217 7.10 -24.97 -1.61
N ASN A 218 7.89 -25.87 -1.09
CA ASN A 218 9.10 -26.42 -1.71
C ASN A 218 9.55 -27.56 -0.80
N ASP A 219 9.93 -28.69 -1.40
CA ASP A 219 10.28 -29.95 -0.74
C ASP A 219 11.59 -29.90 0.09
N LYS A 220 12.01 -28.71 0.52
CA LYS A 220 13.21 -28.47 1.34
C LYS A 220 12.93 -28.01 2.77
N TRP A 221 11.69 -27.58 3.07
CA TRP A 221 11.34 -27.03 4.38
C TRP A 221 10.02 -27.63 4.88
N SER A 222 10.03 -28.17 6.11
CA SER A 222 8.82 -28.52 6.85
C SER A 222 8.50 -27.42 7.86
N MET A 223 7.25 -26.96 7.88
CA MET A 223 6.73 -26.02 8.88
C MET A 223 5.83 -26.79 9.84
N GLU A 224 6.29 -27.02 11.08
CA GLU A 224 5.43 -27.53 12.15
C GLU A 224 4.84 -26.36 12.93
N LEU A 225 3.50 -26.28 12.95
CA LEU A 225 2.80 -25.36 13.83
C LEU A 225 3.00 -25.84 15.28
N ALA A 226 3.56 -25.00 16.15
CA ALA A 226 3.58 -25.27 17.58
C ALA A 226 2.13 -25.43 18.09
N ASN A 227 1.77 -26.69 18.36
CA ASN A 227 0.61 -27.19 19.10
C ASN A 227 -0.66 -26.31 19.08
N GLN A 228 -1.66 -26.68 18.27
CA GLN A 228 -2.96 -26.00 18.09
C GLN A 228 -3.86 -25.91 19.35
N ASN A 229 -3.40 -26.36 20.52
CA ASN A 229 -4.23 -26.52 21.72
C ASN A 229 -4.28 -25.30 22.67
N SER A 230 -3.63 -24.17 22.38
CA SER A 230 -3.51 -23.06 23.34
C SER A 230 -4.00 -21.68 22.88
N MET A 231 -4.87 -21.55 21.87
CA MET A 231 -5.57 -20.29 21.62
C MET A 231 -6.95 -20.27 22.30
N ARG A 232 -6.98 -19.85 23.58
CA ARG A 232 -8.22 -19.47 24.28
C ARG A 232 -8.28 -17.94 24.42
N PHE A 233 -9.13 -17.29 23.64
CA PHE A 233 -9.38 -15.85 23.74
C PHE A 233 -10.36 -15.55 24.88
N GLN A 234 -9.90 -14.88 25.94
CA GLN A 234 -10.77 -14.29 26.95
C GLN A 234 -11.13 -12.84 26.60
N HIS A 235 -12.40 -12.50 26.84
CA HIS A 235 -13.04 -11.22 26.57
C HIS A 235 -12.24 -9.99 27.04
N LYS A 236 -11.95 -9.06 26.13
CA LYS A 236 -12.52 -7.70 26.06
C LYS A 236 -11.81 -6.90 24.97
N ALA A 237 -12.60 -6.12 24.24
CA ALA A 237 -12.13 -5.23 23.18
C ALA A 237 -11.12 -4.21 23.71
N ARG A 238 -9.84 -4.37 23.34
CA ARG A 238 -8.84 -3.30 23.12
C ARG A 238 -7.48 -3.96 22.86
N ASP A 239 -6.85 -3.54 21.76
CA ASP A 239 -5.46 -3.84 21.37
C ASP A 239 -5.15 -5.30 20.97
N TYR A 240 -5.21 -5.59 19.67
CA TYR A 240 -4.78 -6.88 19.11
C TYR A 240 -3.31 -6.81 18.68
N ARG A 241 -2.41 -7.15 19.61
CA ARG A 241 -1.01 -7.53 19.34
C ARG A 241 -0.73 -8.87 20.00
N GLU A 242 -1.26 -9.96 19.44
CA GLU A 242 -0.75 -11.28 19.78
C GLU A 242 0.41 -11.63 18.85
N ARG A 243 1.58 -11.90 19.44
CA ARG A 243 2.74 -12.43 18.74
C ARG A 243 2.41 -13.86 18.33
N ILE A 244 2.28 -14.08 17.02
CA ILE A 244 2.34 -15.44 16.47
C ILE A 244 3.83 -15.80 16.47
N ASN A 245 4.27 -16.61 17.43
CA ASN A 245 5.61 -17.17 17.43
C ASN A 245 5.64 -18.28 16.38
N LEU A 246 6.47 -18.10 15.35
CA LEU A 246 6.72 -19.08 14.30
C LEU A 246 8.13 -19.61 14.51
N THR A 247 8.28 -20.94 14.59
CA THR A 247 9.59 -21.59 14.71
C THR A 247 9.96 -22.17 13.35
N LEU A 248 11.08 -21.74 12.75
CA LEU A 248 11.66 -22.38 11.58
C LEU A 248 12.75 -23.36 12.02
N ARG A 249 12.78 -24.53 11.40
CA ARG A 249 13.88 -25.50 11.54
C ARG A 249 14.61 -25.65 10.22
N ASP A 250 15.92 -25.41 10.24
CA ASP A 250 16.83 -25.78 9.16
C ASP A 250 17.26 -27.25 9.33
N PRO A 251 16.94 -28.15 8.37
CA PRO A 251 17.27 -29.57 8.48
C PRO A 251 18.78 -29.88 8.39
N ILE A 252 19.62 -28.91 8.03
CA ILE A 252 21.08 -29.05 7.92
C ILE A 252 21.78 -28.56 9.20
N CYS A 253 21.26 -27.50 9.83
CA CYS A 253 21.95 -26.81 10.92
C CYS A 253 21.43 -27.14 12.32
N GLY A 254 20.22 -27.71 12.44
CA GLY A 254 19.68 -28.20 13.72
C GLY A 254 19.38 -27.14 14.79
N GLU A 255 19.57 -25.84 14.50
CA GLU A 255 19.25 -24.76 15.41
C GLU A 255 17.80 -24.28 15.24
N ASP A 256 17.09 -24.16 16.36
CA ASP A 256 15.72 -23.64 16.42
C ASP A 256 15.75 -22.09 16.38
N TYR A 257 15.12 -21.49 15.36
CA TYR A 257 14.93 -20.04 15.31
C TYR A 257 13.55 -19.68 15.88
N GLU A 258 13.53 -19.05 17.06
CA GLU A 258 12.33 -18.42 17.62
C GLU A 258 12.23 -16.94 17.18
N GLY A 259 11.39 -16.64 16.19
CA GLY A 259 11.18 -15.27 15.74
C GLY A 259 9.85 -15.09 14.99
N SER A 260 9.19 -13.96 15.18
CA SER A 260 7.78 -13.75 14.78
C SER A 260 7.54 -13.45 13.29
N GLU A 261 8.51 -13.63 12.38
CA GLU A 261 8.36 -13.19 10.98
C GLU A 261 9.14 -14.08 10.00
N ILE A 262 8.44 -14.80 9.11
CA ILE A 262 9.04 -15.76 8.18
C ILE A 262 8.55 -15.60 6.72
N TRP A 263 9.47 -15.03 5.93
CA TRP A 263 10.00 -15.25 4.56
C TRP A 263 9.15 -15.65 3.37
N SER A 264 9.54 -15.15 2.17
CA SER A 264 9.30 -15.72 0.82
C SER A 264 10.54 -15.81 -0.05
N TRP A 265 10.68 -16.94 -0.77
CA TRP A 265 11.80 -17.25 -1.66
C TRP A 265 11.28 -17.67 -3.03
N MET A 266 11.78 -17.07 -4.11
CA MET A 266 11.58 -17.53 -5.49
C MET A 266 12.88 -18.15 -5.97
N GLY A 267 12.94 -19.48 -6.00
CA GLY A 267 13.96 -20.23 -6.73
C GLY A 267 13.65 -20.27 -8.22
N ALA A 268 14.72 -20.26 -9.03
CA ALA A 268 14.69 -20.48 -10.47
C ALA A 268 13.95 -21.77 -10.87
#